data_AF-A0A1F7IMI4-F1
#
_entry.id   AF-A0A1F7IMI4-F1
#
_cell.length_a   1.000
_cell.length_b   1.000
_cell.length_c   1.000
_cell.angle_alpha   90.00
_cell.angle_beta   90.00
_cell.angle_gamma   90.00
#
_symmetry.space_group_name_H-M   'P 1'
#
loop_
_entity.id
_entity.type
_entity.pdbx_description
1 polymer ?
#
loop_
_entity_poly.entity_id
_entity_poly.type
_entity_poly.pdbx_seq_one_letter_code
_entity_poly.pdbx_strand_id
1 'polypeptide(L)'
;MSDALILNLFIFLFFVFTVLENYYKPKLSKIEKIGRQISPVVLFLLIVIGTTFVIYFLIYGPRQFVSLYLKFLLSALVLSHALWISLKKNFLTKLIFLVASLIFIATRFIYPSTFNHNLLILAAVIWLAPFFTYLNLMTKKRFLIISGLWFLYDIIFVWLTPLAQGVISTTKIIDFSLALTSGKSSIGIADLFWAGFLLSLLKKTRSKFIAIFILIGSNFMLEFYARNISRISLFPLLVLWVPLGILIIFYEKQTNPGRLL
;
A
#
# COMPACT_ATOMS: atom_id res chain seq x y z
N MET A 1 3.91 -8.52 22.93
CA MET A 1 2.51 -8.08 22.74
C MET A 1 2.43 -6.60 22.34
N SER A 2 3.35 -5.75 22.81
CA SER A 2 3.49 -4.35 22.40
C SER A 2 3.66 -4.16 20.89
N ASP A 3 4.60 -4.89 20.27
CA ASP A 3 5.04 -4.61 18.90
C ASP A 3 3.94 -4.85 17.86
N ALA A 4 3.19 -5.91 18.10
CA ALA A 4 1.97 -6.29 17.41
C ALA A 4 0.87 -5.24 17.45
N LEU A 5 0.59 -4.71 18.64
CA LEU A 5 -0.41 -3.67 18.84
C LEU A 5 0.02 -2.39 18.14
N ILE A 6 1.31 -2.04 18.22
CA ILE A 6 1.89 -0.90 17.50
C ILE A 6 1.73 -1.08 15.98
N LEU A 7 2.04 -2.26 15.44
CA LEU A 7 1.90 -2.55 14.01
C LEU A 7 0.44 -2.44 13.56
N ASN A 8 -0.49 -3.04 14.30
CA ASN A 8 -1.93 -2.94 14.02
C ASN A 8 -2.45 -1.51 14.13
N LEU A 9 -1.92 -0.70 15.06
CA LEU A 9 -2.23 0.72 15.15
C LEU A 9 -1.78 1.47 13.88
N PHE A 10 -0.58 1.21 13.36
CA PHE A 10 -0.12 1.80 12.11
C PHE A 10 -1.00 1.40 10.91
N ILE A 11 -1.45 0.14 10.83
CA ILE A 11 -2.40 -0.31 9.78
C ILE A 11 -3.74 0.41 9.93
N PHE A 12 -4.26 0.52 11.15
CA PHE A 12 -5.51 1.22 11.40
C PHE A 12 -5.42 2.69 10.99
N LEU A 13 -4.34 3.38 11.38
CA LEU A 13 -4.07 4.74 10.97
C LEU A 13 -3.98 4.86 9.45
N PHE A 14 -3.29 3.92 8.79
CA PHE A 14 -3.22 3.86 7.32
C PHE A 14 -4.63 3.79 6.70
N PHE A 15 -5.50 2.93 7.21
CA PHE A 15 -6.86 2.80 6.70
C PHE A 15 -7.70 4.07 6.91
N VAL A 16 -7.65 4.65 8.11
CA VAL A 16 -8.37 5.90 8.43
C VAL A 16 -7.92 7.03 7.50
N PHE A 17 -6.60 7.25 7.39
CA PHE A 17 -6.07 8.31 6.54
C PHE A 17 -6.31 8.04 5.05
N THR A 18 -6.29 6.79 4.59
CA THR A 18 -6.68 6.44 3.20
C THR A 18 -8.13 6.84 2.92
N VAL A 19 -9.03 6.61 3.88
CA VAL A 19 -10.44 7.02 3.76
C VAL A 19 -10.55 8.55 3.72
N LEU A 20 -9.79 9.27 4.56
CA LEU A 20 -9.76 10.75 4.57
C LEU A 20 -9.25 11.32 3.24
N GLU A 21 -8.16 10.79 2.70
CA GLU A 21 -7.62 11.16 1.38
C GLU A 21 -8.64 10.93 0.26
N ASN A 22 -9.37 9.81 0.33
CA ASN A 22 -10.46 9.52 -0.62
C ASN A 22 -11.64 10.50 -0.53
N TYR A 23 -11.85 11.18 0.59
CA TYR A 23 -12.85 12.24 0.71
C TYR A 23 -12.32 13.59 0.26
N TYR A 24 -11.05 13.87 0.53
CA TYR A 24 -10.45 15.16 0.23
C TYR A 24 -10.31 15.44 -1.27
N LYS A 25 -10.35 14.40 -2.12
CA LYS A 25 -10.36 14.41 -3.60
C LYS A 25 -10.28 15.83 -4.19
N PRO A 26 -9.07 16.35 -4.43
CA PRO A 26 -8.94 17.66 -5.07
C PRO A 26 -9.77 17.65 -6.37
N LYS A 27 -10.59 18.70 -6.58
CA LYS A 27 -11.41 18.82 -7.80
C LYS A 27 -10.49 19.05 -8.99
N LEU A 28 -9.98 18.02 -9.67
CA LEU A 28 -9.01 18.17 -10.76
C LEU A 28 -9.72 18.28 -12.12
N SER A 29 -10.52 19.32 -12.30
CA SER A 29 -11.26 19.60 -13.55
C SER A 29 -10.40 19.72 -14.81
N LYS A 30 -9.07 19.72 -14.68
CA LYS A 30 -8.08 19.81 -15.77
C LYS A 30 -7.19 18.57 -15.93
N ILE A 31 -7.29 17.55 -15.08
CA ILE A 31 -6.50 16.32 -15.26
C ILE A 31 -7.31 15.36 -16.14
N GLU A 32 -6.83 15.14 -17.35
CA GLU A 32 -7.42 14.17 -18.26
C GLU A 32 -7.37 12.76 -17.67
N LYS A 33 -8.43 11.98 -17.91
CA LYS A 33 -8.52 10.60 -17.44
C LYS A 33 -7.65 9.69 -18.30
N ILE A 34 -6.37 9.57 -17.93
CA ILE A 34 -5.38 8.72 -18.60
C ILE A 34 -5.84 7.25 -18.64
N GLY A 35 -6.49 6.76 -17.58
CA GLY A 35 -6.78 5.33 -17.44
C GLY A 35 -7.74 4.73 -18.47
N ARG A 36 -8.44 5.55 -19.28
CA ARG A 36 -9.25 5.09 -20.43
C ARG A 36 -8.40 4.69 -21.64
N GLN A 37 -7.20 5.27 -21.78
CA GLN A 37 -6.33 5.05 -22.94
C GLN A 37 -5.47 3.79 -22.79
N ILE A 38 -5.14 3.40 -21.55
CA ILE A 38 -4.30 2.22 -21.29
C ILE A 38 -5.16 0.95 -21.31
N SER A 39 -4.84 0.01 -22.20
CA SER A 39 -5.52 -1.28 -22.26
C SER A 39 -5.21 -2.13 -21.01
N PRO A 40 -6.15 -2.98 -20.54
CA PRO A 40 -5.90 -3.84 -19.39
C PRO A 40 -4.69 -4.76 -19.56
N VAL A 41 -4.43 -5.22 -20.80
CA VAL A 41 -3.29 -6.08 -21.14
C VAL A 41 -1.97 -5.34 -20.98
N VAL A 42 -1.89 -4.09 -21.48
CA VAL A 42 -0.68 -3.26 -21.34
C VAL A 42 -0.41 -2.95 -19.87
N LEU A 43 -1.45 -2.61 -19.10
CA LEU A 43 -1.31 -2.40 -17.64
C LEU A 43 -0.79 -3.66 -16.94
N PHE A 44 -1.31 -4.84 -17.32
CA PHE A 44 -0.85 -6.12 -16.78
C PHE A 44 0.62 -6.39 -17.10
N LEU A 45 1.03 -6.23 -18.37
CA LEU A 45 2.42 -6.43 -18.79
C LEU A 45 3.37 -5.47 -18.05
N LEU A 46 2.99 -4.20 -17.92
CA LEU A 46 3.78 -3.22 -17.17
C LEU A 46 3.96 -3.63 -15.70
N ILE A 47 2.91 -4.13 -15.05
CA ILE A 47 2.99 -4.63 -13.67
C ILE A 47 3.90 -5.84 -13.59
N VAL A 48 3.70 -6.87 -14.43
CA VAL A 48 4.49 -8.11 -14.36
C VAL A 48 5.97 -7.85 -14.66
N ILE A 49 6.27 -7.14 -15.76
CA ILE A 49 7.64 -6.82 -16.16
C ILE A 49 8.28 -5.91 -15.11
N GLY A 50 7.58 -4.86 -14.68
CA GLY A 50 8.07 -3.93 -13.67
C GLY A 50 8.36 -4.61 -12.33
N THR A 51 7.45 -5.43 -11.83
CA THR A 51 7.63 -6.18 -10.58
C THR A 51 8.79 -7.17 -10.69
N THR A 52 8.90 -7.93 -11.80
CA THR A 52 10.00 -8.87 -12.02
C THR A 52 11.35 -8.14 -12.05
N PHE A 53 11.42 -7.03 -12.78
CA PHE A 53 12.63 -6.21 -12.87
C PHE A 53 13.04 -5.63 -11.51
N VAL A 54 12.08 -5.10 -10.74
CA VAL A 54 12.33 -4.57 -9.40
C VAL A 54 12.79 -5.67 -8.45
N ILE A 55 12.17 -6.85 -8.46
CA ILE A 55 12.59 -7.98 -7.61
C ILE A 55 14.01 -8.42 -7.96
N TYR A 56 14.31 -8.60 -9.24
CA TYR A 56 15.64 -8.94 -9.72
C TYR A 56 16.67 -7.91 -9.23
N PHE A 57 16.36 -6.63 -9.44
CA PHE A 57 17.20 -5.52 -9.04
C PHE A 57 17.43 -5.45 -7.52
N LEU A 58 16.40 -5.70 -6.71
CA LEU A 58 16.50 -5.70 -5.24
C LEU A 58 17.35 -6.86 -4.71
N ILE A 59 17.36 -8.01 -5.39
CA ILE A 59 18.10 -9.20 -4.95
C ILE A 59 19.56 -9.16 -5.42
N TYR A 60 19.78 -8.85 -6.70
CA TYR A 60 21.09 -8.94 -7.35
C TYR A 60 21.83 -7.61 -7.48
N GLY A 61 21.16 -6.48 -7.21
CA GLY A 61 21.75 -5.15 -7.33
C GLY A 61 22.81 -4.85 -6.26
N PRO A 62 23.79 -3.96 -6.55
CA PRO A 62 24.74 -3.51 -5.55
C PRO A 62 24.04 -2.83 -4.38
N ARG A 63 24.34 -3.24 -3.14
CA ARG A 63 23.64 -2.79 -1.91
C ARG A 63 23.58 -1.27 -1.77
N GLN A 64 24.67 -0.56 -2.05
CA GLN A 64 24.72 0.90 -1.99
C GLN A 64 23.77 1.54 -3.00
N PHE A 65 23.73 1.00 -4.22
CA PHE A 65 22.85 1.49 -5.27
C PHE A 65 21.38 1.21 -4.95
N VAL A 66 21.04 0.01 -4.45
CA VAL A 66 19.69 -0.32 -3.99
C VAL A 66 19.26 0.60 -2.85
N SER A 67 20.14 0.88 -1.89
CA SER A 67 19.87 1.81 -0.78
C SER A 67 19.55 3.22 -1.29
N LEU A 68 20.39 3.76 -2.19
CA LEU A 68 20.18 5.09 -2.78
C LEU A 68 18.88 5.14 -3.59
N TYR A 69 18.62 4.11 -4.39
CA TYR A 69 17.40 3.99 -5.19
C TYR A 69 16.15 4.02 -4.30
N LEU A 70 16.09 3.21 -3.24
CA LEU A 70 14.93 3.16 -2.35
C LEU A 70 14.72 4.48 -1.58
N LYS A 71 15.81 5.09 -1.10
CA LYS A 71 15.76 6.40 -0.45
C LYS A 71 15.17 7.45 -1.39
N PHE A 72 15.70 7.54 -2.60
CA PHE A 72 15.22 8.47 -3.61
C PHE A 72 13.75 8.23 -3.97
N LEU A 73 13.38 6.97 -4.23
CA LEU A 73 12.01 6.60 -4.62
C LEU A 73 11.01 6.95 -3.53
N LEU A 74 11.27 6.59 -2.28
CA LEU A 74 10.36 6.89 -1.16
C LEU A 74 10.28 8.39 -0.87
N SER A 75 11.41 9.12 -0.93
CA SER A 75 11.40 10.58 -0.84
C SER A 75 10.57 11.22 -1.96
N ALA A 76 10.72 10.77 -3.19
CA ALA A 76 9.94 11.26 -4.33
C ALA A 76 8.44 10.99 -4.15
N LEU A 77 8.06 9.83 -3.61
CA LEU A 77 6.67 9.50 -3.30
C LEU A 77 6.08 10.39 -2.21
N VAL A 78 6.83 10.68 -1.14
CA VAL A 78 6.41 11.60 -0.08
C VAL A 78 6.25 13.03 -0.60
N LEU A 79 7.18 13.52 -1.42
CA LEU A 79 7.05 14.83 -2.06
C LEU A 79 5.86 14.88 -3.03
N SER A 80 5.61 13.78 -3.74
CA SER A 80 4.45 13.66 -4.63
C SER A 80 3.14 13.68 -3.85
N HIS A 81 3.09 13.08 -2.64
CA HIS A 81 1.96 13.20 -1.73
C HIS A 81 1.70 14.65 -1.34
N ALA A 82 2.74 15.40 -0.97
CA ALA A 82 2.64 16.82 -0.64
C ALA A 82 2.09 17.66 -1.80
N LEU A 83 2.55 17.39 -3.02
CA LEU A 83 2.04 18.03 -4.23
C LEU A 83 0.58 17.66 -4.51
N TRP A 84 0.21 16.40 -4.29
CA TRP A 84 -1.16 15.91 -4.45
C TRP A 84 -2.15 16.64 -3.55
N ILE A 85 -1.89 16.68 -2.23
CA ILE A 85 -2.78 17.32 -1.26
C ILE A 85 -2.83 18.85 -1.42
N SER A 86 -1.78 19.44 -1.98
CA SER A 86 -1.64 20.89 -2.12
C SER A 86 -2.02 21.42 -3.52
N LEU A 87 -2.43 20.56 -4.46
CA LEU A 87 -2.55 20.85 -5.90
C LEU A 87 -3.41 22.09 -6.25
N LYS A 88 -4.34 22.49 -5.36
CA LYS A 88 -5.20 23.68 -5.50
C LYS A 88 -5.12 24.69 -4.36
N LYS A 89 -4.11 24.58 -3.51
CA LYS A 89 -3.88 25.53 -2.42
C LYS A 89 -3.09 26.73 -2.92
N ASN A 90 -3.11 27.82 -2.15
CA ASN A 90 -2.25 28.96 -2.41
C ASN A 90 -0.76 28.56 -2.31
N PHE A 91 0.11 29.39 -2.86
CA PHE A 91 1.56 29.13 -2.89
C PHE A 91 2.13 28.86 -1.49
N LEU A 92 1.73 29.65 -0.50
CA LEU A 92 2.21 29.50 0.89
C LEU A 92 1.87 28.11 1.46
N THR A 93 0.63 27.65 1.28
CA THR A 93 0.21 26.32 1.77
C THR A 93 0.94 25.20 1.04
N LYS A 94 1.16 25.33 -0.29
CA LYS A 94 1.97 24.37 -1.07
C LYS A 94 3.39 24.28 -0.52
N LEU A 95 4.00 25.43 -0.25
CA LEU A 95 5.34 25.52 0.32
C LEU A 95 5.38 24.88 1.71
N ILE A 96 4.39 25.14 2.58
CA ILE A 96 4.30 24.52 3.91
C ILE A 96 4.28 22.98 3.80
N PHE A 97 3.44 22.40 2.95
CA PHE A 97 3.39 20.94 2.78
C PHE A 97 4.69 20.36 2.23
N LEU A 98 5.34 21.05 1.29
CA LEU A 98 6.64 20.63 0.74
C LEU A 98 7.74 20.70 1.79
N VAL A 99 7.85 21.81 2.52
CA VAL A 99 8.85 21.99 3.59
C VAL A 99 8.62 20.97 4.71
N ALA A 100 7.38 20.76 5.15
CA ALA A 100 7.05 19.74 6.14
C ALA A 100 7.47 18.34 5.68
N SER A 101 7.25 18.02 4.39
CA SER A 101 7.66 16.74 3.81
C SER A 101 9.17 16.60 3.70
N LEU A 102 9.89 17.67 3.36
CA LEU A 102 11.36 17.67 3.33
C LEU A 102 11.95 17.49 4.73
N ILE A 103 11.41 18.19 5.74
CA ILE A 103 11.80 18.02 7.14
C ILE A 103 11.58 16.56 7.54
N PHE A 104 10.43 16.00 7.20
CA PHE A 104 10.06 14.63 7.53
C PHE A 104 10.94 13.57 6.82
N ILE A 105 11.36 13.82 5.58
CA ILE A 105 12.36 12.98 4.89
C ILE A 105 13.73 13.11 5.57
N ALA A 106 14.15 14.34 5.89
CA ALA A 106 15.44 14.61 6.53
C ALA A 106 15.51 13.96 7.92
N THR A 107 14.44 13.99 8.72
CA THR A 107 14.42 13.34 10.02
C THR A 107 14.60 11.83 9.91
N ARG A 108 14.07 11.16 8.88
CA ARG A 108 14.35 9.73 8.64
C ARG A 108 15.83 9.47 8.36
N PHE A 109 16.52 10.38 7.67
CA PHE A 109 17.92 10.19 7.30
C PHE A 109 18.89 10.57 8.42
N ILE A 110 18.57 11.57 9.23
CA ILE A 110 19.41 12.03 10.34
C ILE A 110 19.17 11.18 11.60
N TYR A 111 17.91 10.83 11.88
CA TYR A 111 17.49 10.08 13.05
C TYR A 111 16.75 8.80 12.63
N PRO A 112 17.48 7.79 12.14
CA PRO A 112 16.91 6.52 11.70
C PRO A 112 16.25 5.80 12.88
N SER A 113 14.93 5.66 12.82
CA SER A 113 14.15 4.86 13.78
C SER A 113 13.04 4.10 13.07
N THR A 114 12.62 2.98 13.65
CA THR A 114 11.49 2.18 13.16
C THR A 114 10.22 3.01 13.05
N PHE A 115 9.99 3.91 14.01
CA PHE A 115 8.86 4.82 14.02
C PHE A 115 8.88 5.78 12.82
N ASN A 116 10.00 6.47 12.59
CA ASN A 116 10.16 7.40 11.47
C ASN A 116 10.08 6.68 10.12
N HIS A 117 10.59 5.44 10.05
CA HIS A 117 10.49 4.61 8.85
C HIS A 117 9.03 4.25 8.54
N ASN A 118 8.27 3.77 9.52
CA ASN A 118 6.85 3.43 9.33
C ASN A 118 6.05 4.66 8.89
N LEU A 119 6.26 5.82 9.52
CA LEU A 119 5.61 7.05 9.09
C LEU A 119 5.99 7.42 7.64
N LEU A 120 7.26 7.20 7.23
CA LEU A 120 7.72 7.49 5.87
C LEU A 120 6.98 6.62 4.86
N ILE A 121 6.89 5.32 5.15
CA ILE A 121 6.15 4.38 4.32
C ILE A 121 4.67 4.77 4.23
N LEU A 122 4.04 5.15 5.35
CA LEU A 122 2.65 5.61 5.34
C LEU A 122 2.47 6.82 4.42
N ALA A 123 3.25 7.88 4.62
CA ALA A 123 3.17 9.09 3.80
C ALA A 123 3.43 8.81 2.31
N ALA A 124 4.40 7.93 2.00
CA ALA A 124 4.73 7.57 0.63
C ALA A 124 3.57 6.86 -0.10
N VAL A 125 2.79 6.04 0.61
CA VAL A 125 1.86 5.08 -0.01
C VAL A 125 0.40 5.51 0.06
N ILE A 126 0.01 6.26 1.08
CA ILE A 126 -1.40 6.47 1.44
C ILE A 126 -2.25 7.14 0.36
N TRP A 127 -1.64 8.01 -0.43
CA TRP A 127 -2.31 8.78 -1.47
C TRP A 127 -2.42 8.04 -2.80
N LEU A 128 -1.62 6.98 -3.00
CA LEU A 128 -1.51 6.30 -4.29
C LEU A 128 -2.82 5.62 -4.68
N ALA A 129 -3.45 4.86 -3.79
CA ALA A 129 -4.72 4.22 -4.09
C ALA A 129 -5.84 5.24 -4.47
N PRO A 130 -6.05 6.33 -3.69
CA PRO A 130 -6.93 7.42 -4.08
C PRO A 130 -6.58 8.03 -5.44
N PHE A 131 -5.29 8.30 -5.69
CA PHE A 131 -4.79 8.90 -6.92
C PHE A 131 -5.07 8.04 -8.16
N PHE A 132 -4.69 6.76 -8.12
CA PHE A 132 -4.90 5.82 -9.23
C PHE A 132 -6.39 5.56 -9.49
N THR A 133 -7.21 5.53 -8.43
CA THR A 133 -8.67 5.44 -8.56
C THR A 133 -9.24 6.71 -9.21
N TYR A 134 -8.72 7.87 -8.83
CA TYR A 134 -9.14 9.16 -9.39
C TYR A 134 -8.82 9.29 -10.88
N LEU A 135 -7.61 8.87 -11.30
CA LEU A 135 -7.18 8.83 -12.71
C LEU A 135 -7.89 7.74 -13.54
N ASN A 136 -8.79 6.96 -12.92
CA ASN A 136 -9.46 5.83 -13.54
C ASN A 136 -8.49 4.74 -14.06
N LEU A 137 -7.27 4.68 -13.49
CA LEU A 137 -6.30 3.63 -13.75
C LEU A 137 -6.74 2.35 -13.03
N MET A 138 -7.19 2.48 -11.78
CA MET A 138 -7.78 1.40 -11.01
C MET A 138 -9.30 1.49 -11.00
N THR A 139 -9.97 0.53 -11.64
CA THR A 139 -11.43 0.35 -11.61
C THR A 139 -11.78 -0.92 -10.85
N LYS A 140 -13.04 -1.08 -10.40
CA LYS A 140 -13.47 -2.32 -9.70
C LYS A 140 -13.14 -3.59 -10.51
N LYS A 141 -13.39 -3.58 -11.82
CA LYS A 141 -13.08 -4.73 -12.70
C LYS A 141 -11.57 -5.03 -12.73
N ARG A 142 -10.74 -4.00 -12.92
CA ARG A 142 -9.26 -4.16 -12.93
C ARG A 142 -8.74 -4.63 -11.57
N PHE A 143 -9.27 -4.08 -10.49
CA PHE A 143 -8.91 -4.45 -9.14
C PHE A 143 -9.21 -5.93 -8.84
N LEU A 144 -10.35 -6.47 -9.27
CA LEU A 144 -10.66 -7.90 -9.09
C LEU A 144 -9.64 -8.79 -9.81
N ILE A 145 -9.27 -8.44 -11.07
CA ILE A 145 -8.27 -9.19 -11.83
C ILE A 145 -6.89 -9.12 -11.14
N ILE A 146 -6.45 -7.92 -10.77
CA ILE A 146 -5.17 -7.71 -10.09
C ILE A 146 -5.15 -8.39 -8.73
N SER A 147 -6.27 -8.44 -8.01
CA SER A 147 -6.37 -9.14 -6.71
C SER A 147 -6.14 -10.64 -6.86
N GLY A 148 -6.69 -11.27 -7.91
CA GLY A 148 -6.42 -12.67 -8.21
C GLY A 148 -4.94 -12.93 -8.53
N LEU A 149 -4.31 -12.01 -9.26
CA LEU A 149 -2.87 -12.09 -9.57
C LEU A 149 -2.01 -11.90 -8.32
N TRP A 150 -2.35 -10.95 -7.46
CA TRP A 150 -1.65 -10.75 -6.19
C TRP A 150 -1.82 -11.92 -5.24
N PHE A 151 -3.00 -12.53 -5.18
CA PHE A 151 -3.23 -13.77 -4.44
C PHE A 151 -2.30 -14.89 -4.91
N LEU A 152 -2.17 -15.10 -6.23
CA LEU A 152 -1.26 -16.10 -6.80
C LEU A 152 0.21 -15.74 -6.56
N TYR A 153 0.56 -14.46 -6.74
CA TYR A 153 1.89 -13.94 -6.47
C TYR A 153 2.31 -14.25 -5.03
N ASP A 154 1.45 -13.99 -4.05
CA ASP A 154 1.76 -14.22 -2.64
C ASP A 154 2.02 -15.70 -2.35
N ILE A 155 1.23 -16.61 -2.91
CA ILE A 155 1.47 -18.05 -2.79
C ILE A 155 2.84 -18.42 -3.39
N ILE A 156 3.14 -17.97 -4.61
CA ILE A 156 4.37 -18.36 -5.31
C ILE A 156 5.60 -17.72 -4.66
N PHE A 157 5.55 -16.41 -4.43
CA PHE A 157 6.69 -15.61 -4.00
C PHE A 157 6.96 -15.71 -2.49
N VAL A 158 5.91 -15.74 -1.66
CA VAL A 158 6.06 -15.73 -0.18
C VAL A 158 6.11 -17.14 0.38
N TRP A 159 5.31 -18.07 -0.14
CA TRP A 159 5.26 -19.44 0.37
C TRP A 159 6.12 -20.44 -0.39
N LEU A 160 6.06 -20.46 -1.72
CA LEU A 160 6.70 -21.51 -2.51
C LEU A 160 8.19 -21.24 -2.83
N THR A 161 8.67 -20.01 -2.66
CA THR A 161 10.05 -19.65 -3.03
C THR A 161 10.78 -18.90 -1.91
N PRO A 162 12.12 -18.97 -1.85
CA PRO A 162 12.92 -18.21 -0.88
C PRO A 162 13.08 -16.73 -1.25
N LEU A 163 12.48 -16.27 -2.36
CA LEU A 163 12.67 -14.92 -2.89
C LEU A 163 12.20 -13.83 -1.92
N ALA A 164 11.07 -14.06 -1.22
CA ALA A 164 10.59 -13.13 -0.20
C ALA A 164 11.61 -12.94 0.93
N GLN A 165 12.25 -14.02 1.39
CA GLN A 165 13.31 -13.93 2.40
C GLN A 165 14.53 -13.18 1.86
N GLY A 166 14.89 -13.40 0.59
CA GLY A 166 15.93 -12.63 -0.10
C GLY A 166 15.66 -11.13 -0.07
N VAL A 167 14.46 -10.69 -0.49
CA VAL A 167 14.08 -9.27 -0.48
C VAL A 167 14.03 -8.70 0.94
N ILE A 168 13.45 -9.42 1.90
CA ILE A 168 13.39 -9.00 3.31
C ILE A 168 14.80 -8.85 3.88
N SER A 169 15.69 -9.79 3.59
CA SER A 169 17.07 -9.75 4.07
C SER A 169 17.83 -8.55 3.49
N THR A 170 17.77 -8.33 2.17
CA THR A 170 18.46 -7.22 1.52
C THR A 170 17.94 -5.88 2.01
N THR A 171 16.62 -5.70 2.08
CA THR A 171 15.98 -4.45 2.50
C THR A 171 16.23 -4.15 3.97
N LYS A 172 16.32 -5.17 4.83
CA LYS A 172 16.73 -5.03 6.23
C LYS A 172 18.21 -4.66 6.37
N ILE A 173 19.10 -5.27 5.58
CA ILE A 173 20.55 -4.98 5.61
C ILE A 173 20.85 -3.53 5.26
N ILE A 174 20.09 -2.94 4.33
CA ILE A 174 20.25 -1.55 3.90
C ILE A 174 19.43 -0.55 4.72
N ASP A 175 18.84 -1.00 5.84
CA ASP A 175 17.98 -0.23 6.76
C ASP A 175 16.77 0.44 6.06
N PHE A 176 16.29 -0.13 4.96
CA PHE A 176 15.17 0.42 4.19
C PHE A 176 14.21 -0.71 3.80
N SER A 177 13.45 -1.18 4.79
CA SER A 177 12.43 -2.20 4.62
C SER A 177 11.31 -1.72 3.68
N LEU A 178 10.81 -2.60 2.82
CA LEU A 178 9.60 -2.35 2.03
C LEU A 178 8.35 -2.83 2.77
N ALA A 179 8.30 -2.55 4.07
CA ALA A 179 7.25 -3.00 4.98
C ALA A 179 7.13 -2.04 6.17
N LEU A 180 5.93 -1.97 6.76
CA LEU A 180 5.80 -1.49 8.13
C LEU A 180 6.42 -2.53 9.06
N THR A 181 7.20 -2.11 10.04
CA THR A 181 7.94 -3.02 10.92
C THR A 181 7.74 -2.65 12.38
N SER A 182 7.69 -3.64 13.25
CA SER A 182 7.69 -3.46 14.70
C SER A 182 8.27 -4.72 15.34
N GLY A 183 9.44 -4.60 15.98
CA GLY A 183 10.18 -5.74 16.50
C GLY A 183 10.47 -6.79 15.41
N LYS A 184 9.90 -7.99 15.58
CA LYS A 184 10.02 -9.10 14.61
C LYS A 184 8.89 -9.16 13.58
N SER A 185 7.84 -8.36 13.76
CA SER A 185 6.66 -8.38 12.91
C SER A 185 6.80 -7.35 11.79
N SER A 186 6.31 -7.70 10.60
CA SER A 186 6.30 -6.81 9.45
C SER A 186 5.09 -7.04 8.55
N ILE A 187 4.60 -5.98 7.90
CA ILE A 187 3.56 -6.04 6.88
C ILE A 187 4.04 -5.34 5.62
N GLY A 188 3.98 -6.04 4.50
CA GLY A 188 4.49 -5.56 3.22
C GLY A 188 3.73 -4.33 2.73
N ILE A 189 4.43 -3.46 2.02
CA ILE A 189 3.80 -2.30 1.37
C ILE A 189 2.74 -2.75 0.36
N ALA A 190 2.94 -3.88 -0.33
CA ALA A 190 1.97 -4.43 -1.27
C ALA A 190 0.60 -4.72 -0.61
N ASP A 191 0.60 -5.24 0.62
CA ASP A 191 -0.61 -5.49 1.40
C ASP A 191 -1.39 -4.19 1.65
N LEU A 192 -0.68 -3.13 2.03
CA LEU A 192 -1.24 -1.80 2.27
C LEU A 192 -1.79 -1.19 0.99
N PHE A 193 -1.08 -1.31 -0.13
CA PHE A 193 -1.57 -0.85 -1.43
C PHE A 193 -2.88 -1.54 -1.81
N TRP A 194 -2.95 -2.87 -1.70
CA TRP A 194 -4.16 -3.61 -2.02
C TRP A 194 -5.35 -3.17 -1.16
N ALA A 195 -5.15 -3.06 0.16
CA ALA A 195 -6.19 -2.62 1.08
C ALA A 195 -6.60 -1.15 0.82
N GLY A 196 -5.63 -0.29 0.48
CA GLY A 196 -5.91 1.09 0.08
C GLY A 196 -6.80 1.15 -1.16
N PHE A 197 -6.50 0.32 -2.18
CA PHE A 197 -7.32 0.23 -3.40
C PHE A 197 -8.74 -0.25 -3.10
N LEU A 198 -8.91 -1.26 -2.24
CA LEU A 198 -10.22 -1.70 -1.79
C LEU A 198 -11.02 -0.52 -1.21
N LEU A 199 -10.43 0.20 -0.25
CA LEU A 199 -11.09 1.33 0.42
C LEU A 199 -11.40 2.49 -0.53
N SER A 200 -10.54 2.76 -1.51
CA SER A 200 -10.75 3.79 -2.54
C SER A 200 -11.87 3.45 -3.52
N LEU A 201 -12.09 2.16 -3.79
CA LEU A 201 -13.11 1.68 -4.75
C LEU A 201 -14.49 1.50 -4.13
N LEU A 202 -14.57 1.30 -2.82
CA LEU A 202 -15.84 1.28 -2.08
C LEU A 202 -16.46 2.68 -2.06
N LYS A 203 -17.74 2.77 -2.44
CA LYS A 203 -18.45 4.05 -2.53
C LYS A 203 -19.06 4.43 -1.19
N LYS A 204 -19.68 3.48 -0.50
CA LYS A 204 -20.41 3.74 0.76
C LYS A 204 -19.45 3.81 1.93
N THR A 205 -19.61 4.83 2.78
CA THR A 205 -18.88 4.97 4.05
C THR A 205 -19.01 3.73 4.93
N ARG A 206 -20.23 3.18 5.05
CA ARG A 206 -20.50 1.96 5.81
C ARG A 206 -19.68 0.76 5.32
N SER A 207 -19.59 0.56 3.99
CA SER A 207 -18.81 -0.53 3.41
C SER A 207 -17.32 -0.37 3.66
N LYS A 208 -16.79 0.87 3.65
CA LYS A 208 -15.39 1.14 4.03
C LYS A 208 -15.13 0.76 5.48
N PHE A 209 -15.99 1.15 6.41
CA PHE A 209 -15.84 0.77 7.83
C PHE A 209 -15.92 -0.75 8.04
N ILE A 210 -16.86 -1.43 7.38
CA ILE A 210 -16.95 -2.89 7.40
C ILE A 210 -15.65 -3.51 6.90
N ALA A 211 -15.10 -3.01 5.78
CA ALA A 211 -13.82 -3.50 5.25
C ALA A 211 -12.68 -3.32 6.25
N ILE A 212 -12.53 -2.12 6.84
CA ILE A 212 -11.52 -1.83 7.86
C ILE A 212 -11.63 -2.82 9.02
N PHE A 213 -12.84 -3.00 9.56
CA PHE A 213 -13.06 -3.90 10.70
C PHE A 213 -12.74 -5.35 10.37
N ILE A 214 -13.17 -5.85 9.21
CA ILE A 214 -12.89 -7.21 8.76
C ILE A 214 -11.39 -7.42 8.54
N LEU A 215 -10.71 -6.51 7.84
CA LEU A 215 -9.27 -6.67 7.55
C LEU A 215 -8.44 -6.63 8.83
N ILE A 216 -8.69 -5.68 9.74
CA ILE A 216 -8.00 -5.60 11.03
C ILE A 216 -8.33 -6.79 11.92
N GLY A 217 -9.61 -7.16 12.02
CA GLY A 217 -10.04 -8.32 12.79
C GLY A 217 -9.38 -9.61 12.30
N SER A 218 -9.32 -9.80 10.97
CA SER A 218 -8.64 -10.94 10.36
C SER A 218 -7.14 -10.95 10.66
N ASN A 219 -6.49 -9.78 10.69
CA ASN A 219 -5.07 -9.66 11.05
C ASN A 219 -4.83 -10.02 12.53
N PHE A 220 -5.68 -9.55 13.44
CA PHE A 220 -5.60 -9.94 14.86
C PHE A 220 -5.80 -11.45 15.06
N MET A 221 -6.76 -12.06 14.35
CA MET A 221 -7.01 -13.51 14.41
C MET A 221 -5.81 -14.30 13.90
N LEU A 222 -5.24 -13.86 12.78
CA LEU A 222 -4.04 -14.46 12.22
C LEU A 222 -2.85 -14.38 13.18
N GLU A 223 -2.69 -13.23 13.81
CA GLU A 223 -1.61 -13.02 14.76
C GLU A 223 -1.78 -13.89 16.01
N PHE A 224 -3.01 -13.98 16.52
CA PHE A 224 -3.34 -14.89 17.61
C PHE A 224 -3.05 -16.34 17.23
N TYR A 225 -3.43 -16.77 16.02
CA TYR A 225 -3.15 -18.11 15.51
C TYR A 225 -1.64 -18.38 15.41
N ALA A 226 -0.88 -17.46 14.79
CA ALA A 226 0.56 -17.59 14.58
C ALA A 226 1.35 -17.67 15.89
N ARG A 227 0.91 -16.99 16.94
CA ARG A 227 1.55 -17.07 18.27
C ARG A 227 1.32 -18.42 18.95
N ASN A 228 0.14 -19.00 18.78
CA ASN A 228 -0.24 -20.24 19.45
C ASN A 228 0.21 -21.51 18.69
N ILE A 229 0.52 -21.39 17.40
CA ILE A 229 0.97 -22.50 16.55
C ILE A 229 2.35 -22.14 16.00
N SER A 230 3.37 -22.57 16.73
CA SER A 230 4.77 -22.12 16.70
C SER A 230 5.59 -22.49 15.45
N ARG A 231 4.99 -22.54 14.26
CA ARG A 231 5.68 -22.97 13.02
C ARG A 231 5.51 -22.06 11.79
N ILE A 232 4.85 -20.91 11.89
CA ILE A 232 4.67 -20.00 10.74
C ILE A 232 5.62 -18.80 10.88
N SER A 233 6.66 -18.75 10.04
CA SER A 233 7.63 -17.64 10.00
C SER A 233 7.14 -16.44 9.19
N LEU A 234 6.34 -16.68 8.14
CA LEU A 234 5.74 -15.67 7.26
C LEU A 234 4.34 -16.14 6.83
N PHE A 235 3.37 -15.24 6.87
CA PHE A 235 2.03 -15.49 6.33
C PHE A 235 1.69 -14.45 5.26
N PRO A 236 1.37 -14.85 4.01
CA PRO A 236 0.96 -13.96 2.94
C PRO A 236 -0.44 -13.41 3.25
N LEU A 237 -0.49 -12.15 3.65
CA LEU A 237 -1.71 -11.52 4.15
C LEU A 237 -2.78 -11.44 3.04
N LEU A 238 -2.38 -11.30 1.77
CA LEU A 238 -3.33 -11.22 0.65
C LEU A 238 -4.07 -12.52 0.41
N VAL A 239 -3.53 -13.68 0.81
CA VAL A 239 -4.25 -14.96 0.74
C VAL A 239 -5.53 -14.93 1.59
N LEU A 240 -5.50 -14.18 2.70
CA LEU A 240 -6.67 -13.97 3.56
C LEU A 240 -7.48 -12.74 3.13
N TRP A 241 -6.81 -11.63 2.85
CA TRP A 241 -7.46 -10.36 2.58
C TRP A 241 -8.19 -10.32 1.25
N VAL A 242 -7.65 -10.93 0.19
CA VAL A 242 -8.25 -10.91 -1.15
C VAL A 242 -9.66 -11.52 -1.15
N PRO A 243 -9.90 -12.76 -0.66
CA PRO A 243 -11.25 -13.32 -0.58
C PRO A 243 -12.22 -12.44 0.21
N LEU A 244 -11.79 -11.92 1.38
CA LEU A 244 -12.61 -11.06 2.23
C LEU A 244 -13.00 -9.76 1.53
N GLY A 245 -12.05 -9.09 0.87
CA GLY A 245 -12.31 -7.85 0.13
C GLY A 245 -13.25 -8.07 -1.06
N ILE A 246 -13.08 -9.19 -1.77
CA ILE A 246 -13.97 -9.56 -2.88
C ILE A 246 -15.40 -9.76 -2.36
N LEU A 247 -15.59 -10.47 -1.25
CA LEU A 247 -16.91 -10.63 -0.60
C LEU A 247 -17.54 -9.28 -0.24
N ILE A 248 -16.77 -8.34 0.31
CA ILE A 248 -17.25 -7.00 0.66
C ILE A 248 -17.70 -6.23 -0.61
N ILE A 249 -16.95 -6.34 -1.71
CA ILE A 249 -17.32 -5.73 -2.99
C ILE A 249 -18.65 -6.30 -3.51
N PHE A 250 -18.84 -7.62 -3.42
CA PHE A 250 -20.08 -8.27 -3.84
C PHE A 250 -21.27 -7.87 -2.95
N TYR A 251 -21.08 -7.80 -1.64
CA TYR A 251 -22.10 -7.33 -0.69
C TYR A 251 -22.51 -5.87 -0.97
N GLU A 252 -21.56 -4.98 -1.29
CA GLU A 252 -21.88 -3.60 -1.68
C GLU A 252 -22.73 -3.57 -2.96
N LYS A 253 -22.51 -4.50 -3.90
CA LYS A 253 -23.27 -4.60 -5.16
C LYS A 253 -24.70 -5.10 -4.94
N GLN A 254 -24.90 -6.13 -4.10
CA GLN A 254 -26.24 -6.68 -3.83
C GLN A 254 -27.14 -5.66 -3.10
N THR A 255 -26.57 -4.85 -2.21
CA THR A 255 -27.31 -3.77 -1.54
C THR A 255 -27.53 -2.53 -2.43
N ASN A 256 -27.20 -2.59 -3.74
CA ASN A 256 -27.43 -1.52 -4.70
C ASN A 256 -27.41 -2.00 -6.18
N PRO A 257 -28.44 -2.74 -6.64
CA PRO A 257 -28.46 -3.33 -7.98
C PRO A 257 -28.61 -2.30 -9.13
N GLY A 258 -28.97 -1.05 -8.84
CA GLY A 258 -29.45 -0.08 -9.84
C GLY A 258 -28.42 0.61 -10.75
N ARG A 259 -27.14 0.23 -10.78
CA ARG A 259 -26.15 0.87 -11.70
C ARG A 259 -25.11 -0.11 -12.22
N LEU A 260 -25.48 -0.84 -13.25
CA LEU A 260 -24.59 -1.56 -14.17
C LEU A 260 -24.73 -0.97 -15.58
N LEU A 261 -24.29 0.28 -15.77
CA LEU A 261 -23.83 0.84 -17.04
C LEU A 261 -22.68 1.82 -16.74
#